data_AF-A0A6I5RTV4-F1
#
_entry.id   AF-A0A6I5RTV4-F1
#
_cell.length_a   1.000
_cell.length_b   1.000
_cell.length_c   1.000
_cell.angle_alpha   90.00
_cell.angle_beta   90.00
_cell.angle_gamma   90.00
#
_symmetry.space_group_name_H-M   'P 1'
#
loop_
_entity.id
_entity.type
_entity.pdbx_description
1 polymer ?
#
loop_
_entity_poly.entity_id
_entity_poly.type
_entity_poly.pdbx_seq_one_letter_code
_entity_poly.pdbx_strand_id
1 'polypeptide(L)'
;MPHVIQRLLELFKRYPGVIALGGFISGIASFILVDRQAGLASWIAILMLVSWVWLMLENTFTQLFTKVFKREIPQPLLRYATQMIHQESLFFVLPFFFITTTWNSGQLVFTGLLTAAGLISIIDPLYYKWLAPRRSLFLALHTLTLFAALLTALPIILHLTTAQSFKLALGAAMLLSFPSLASSFPINHWRRAVMLVAVTLAVGGSGWLLRSWVPPATLWLNDVAISTEVQNRTPGASLKQVSASQIRSSGLYAYTAINAPRGLNERIYHVWQFNGNEVDRIALDIHGGRKEGYRAWTYKQNFPSNPVGRWQVRVLTEDGQVIGVLRFRVVDDGQASAPQ
;
A
#
# COMPACT_ATOMS: atom_id res chain seq x y z
N MET A 1 26.74 17.78 27.86
CA MET A 1 25.75 18.17 26.82
C MET A 1 25.21 19.55 27.18
N PRO A 2 24.79 20.39 26.22
CA PRO A 2 24.13 21.66 26.53
C PRO A 2 22.90 21.42 27.41
N HIS A 3 22.72 22.23 28.46
CA HIS A 3 21.67 22.06 29.47
C HIS A 3 20.25 22.02 28.87
N VAL A 4 20.06 22.69 27.74
CA VAL A 4 18.83 22.68 26.95
C VAL A 4 18.50 21.30 26.37
N ILE A 5 19.52 20.57 25.89
CA ILE A 5 19.35 19.22 25.33
C ILE A 5 18.97 18.22 26.43
N GLN A 6 19.52 18.37 27.64
CA GLN A 6 19.12 17.54 28.78
C GLN A 6 17.68 17.80 29.20
N ARG A 7 17.26 19.07 29.30
CA ARG A 7 15.85 19.41 29.59
C ARG A 7 14.88 18.89 28.54
N LEU A 8 15.25 19.00 27.26
CA LEU A 8 14.44 18.44 26.17
C LEU A 8 14.34 16.92 26.26
N LEU A 9 15.44 16.21 26.51
CA LEU A 9 15.44 14.76 26.70
C LEU A 9 14.63 14.32 27.93
N GLU A 10 14.67 15.07 29.02
CA GLU A 10 13.83 14.82 30.20
C GLU A 10 12.36 15.07 29.91
N LEU A 11 12.02 16.12 29.17
CA LEU A 11 10.66 16.42 28.74
C LEU A 11 10.11 15.31 27.82
N PHE A 12 10.93 14.85 26.86
CA PHE A 12 10.58 13.77 25.94
C PHE A 12 10.37 12.44 26.66
N LYS A 13 11.18 12.14 27.69
CA LYS A 13 10.97 10.96 28.55
C LYS A 13 9.73 11.08 29.44
N ARG A 14 9.33 12.29 29.81
CA ARG A 14 8.21 12.54 30.73
C ARG A 14 6.85 12.45 30.04
N TYR A 15 6.77 12.79 28.75
CA TYR A 15 5.51 12.79 27.99
C TYR A 15 5.62 12.13 26.61
N PRO A 16 5.96 10.83 26.52
CA PRO A 16 6.06 10.13 25.23
C PRO A 16 4.75 10.17 24.44
N GLY A 17 3.60 10.10 25.13
CA GLY A 17 2.28 10.17 24.51
C GLY A 17 1.98 11.49 23.78
N VAL A 18 2.59 12.60 24.19
CA VAL A 18 2.39 13.91 23.54
C VAL A 18 3.15 13.99 22.22
N ILE A 19 4.33 13.36 22.15
CA ILE A 19 5.09 13.26 20.89
C ILE A 19 4.38 12.34 19.91
N ALA A 20 3.93 11.18 20.40
CA ALA A 20 3.11 10.24 19.66
C ALA A 20 1.85 10.92 19.07
N LEU A 21 1.15 11.72 19.89
CA LEU A 21 0.00 12.51 19.46
C LEU A 21 0.39 13.59 18.44
N GLY A 22 1.54 14.26 18.62
CA GLY A 22 2.07 15.24 17.67
C GLY A 22 2.41 14.62 16.31
N GLY A 23 3.06 13.46 16.29
CA GLY A 23 3.33 12.68 15.08
C GLY A 23 2.05 12.16 14.42
N PHE A 24 1.06 11.74 15.21
CA PHE A 24 -0.25 11.33 14.71
C PHE A 24 -1.03 12.49 14.07
N ILE A 25 -1.10 13.64 14.75
CA ILE A 25 -1.74 14.86 14.23
C ILE A 25 -0.98 15.37 13.00
N SER A 26 0.36 15.31 13.01
CA SER A 26 1.19 15.62 11.85
C SER A 26 0.88 14.67 10.69
N GLY A 27 0.76 13.37 10.92
CA GLY A 27 0.38 12.38 9.91
C GLY A 27 -1.00 12.64 9.31
N ILE A 28 -2.00 12.96 10.14
CA ILE A 28 -3.34 13.35 9.67
C ILE A 28 -3.29 14.67 8.88
N ALA A 29 -2.55 15.67 9.36
CA ALA A 29 -2.41 16.96 8.69
C ALA A 29 -1.67 16.81 7.34
N SER A 30 -0.61 16.00 7.30
CA SER A 30 0.08 15.62 6.07
C SER A 30 -0.86 14.90 5.11
N PHE A 31 -1.72 14.01 5.59
CA PHE A 31 -2.71 13.33 4.76
C PHE A 31 -3.73 14.31 4.15
N ILE A 32 -4.29 15.24 4.94
CA ILE A 32 -5.23 16.27 4.46
C ILE A 32 -4.54 17.24 3.46
N LEU A 33 -3.25 17.52 3.65
CA LEU A 33 -2.45 18.31 2.70
C LEU A 33 -2.12 17.53 1.42
N VAL A 34 -1.86 16.23 1.53
CA VAL A 34 -1.53 15.34 0.41
C VAL A 34 -2.73 15.16 -0.51
N ASP A 35 -3.96 15.06 0.03
CA ASP A 35 -5.20 15.03 -0.76
C ASP A 35 -5.36 16.29 -1.64
N ARG A 36 -4.74 17.41 -1.25
CA ARG A 36 -4.83 18.70 -1.96
C ARG A 36 -3.62 19.05 -2.82
N GLN A 37 -2.43 18.49 -2.58
CA GLN A 37 -1.20 18.82 -3.31
C GLN A 37 -0.28 17.61 -3.55
N ALA A 38 -0.38 16.98 -4.72
CA ALA A 38 0.49 15.90 -5.16
C ALA A 38 2.01 16.19 -5.05
N GLY A 39 2.41 17.48 -5.14
CA GLY A 39 3.81 17.89 -4.99
C GLY A 39 4.37 17.74 -3.56
N LEU A 40 3.54 17.84 -2.53
CA LEU A 40 3.98 17.64 -1.14
C LEU A 40 4.25 16.17 -0.85
N ALA A 41 3.44 15.27 -1.41
CA ALA A 41 3.62 13.82 -1.25
C ALA A 41 4.99 13.35 -1.76
N SER A 42 5.46 13.87 -2.90
CA SER A 42 6.79 13.54 -3.43
C SER A 42 7.91 13.98 -2.49
N TRP A 43 7.86 15.21 -1.95
CA TRP A 43 8.87 15.69 -1.01
C TRP A 43 8.89 14.90 0.31
N ILE A 44 7.72 14.59 0.87
CA ILE A 44 7.62 13.77 2.08
C ILE A 44 8.16 12.36 1.81
N ALA A 45 7.81 11.75 0.67
CA ALA A 45 8.33 10.45 0.28
C ALA A 45 9.86 10.44 0.11
N ILE A 46 10.45 11.48 -0.50
CA ILE A 46 11.91 11.63 -0.60
C ILE A 46 12.54 11.74 0.78
N LEU A 47 12.01 12.61 1.66
CA LEU A 47 12.54 12.79 3.01
C LEU A 47 12.45 11.50 3.84
N MET A 48 11.35 10.75 3.70
CA MET A 48 11.19 9.43 4.28
C MET A 48 12.28 8.47 3.77
N LEU A 49 12.50 8.36 2.45
CA LEU A 49 13.54 7.47 1.90
C LEU A 49 14.96 7.89 2.34
N VAL A 50 15.24 9.19 2.45
CA VAL A 50 16.51 9.69 3.00
C VAL A 50 16.68 9.25 4.45
N SER A 51 15.63 9.29 5.27
CA SER A 51 15.68 8.79 6.65
C SER A 51 15.97 7.29 6.72
N TRP A 52 15.48 6.51 5.76
CA TRP A 52 15.81 5.09 5.64
C TRP A 52 17.26 4.85 5.22
N VAL A 53 17.79 5.62 4.27
CA VAL A 53 19.22 5.57 3.91
C VAL A 53 20.09 5.91 5.12
N TRP A 54 19.70 6.90 5.91
CA TRP A 54 20.36 7.22 7.17
C TRP A 54 20.37 6.03 8.14
N LEU A 55 19.23 5.38 8.34
CA LEU A 55 19.08 4.20 9.21
C LEU A 55 19.96 3.04 8.72
N MET A 56 20.02 2.79 7.42
CA MET A 56 20.92 1.76 6.84
C MET A 56 22.40 2.06 7.08
N LEU A 57 22.77 3.34 7.16
CA LEU A 57 24.13 3.81 7.38
C LEU A 57 24.40 4.18 8.85
N GLU A 58 23.50 3.84 9.78
CA GLU A 58 23.58 4.25 11.19
C GLU A 58 24.94 3.92 11.81
N ASN A 59 25.45 2.69 11.59
CA ASN A 59 26.75 2.26 12.11
C ASN A 59 27.91 3.09 11.54
N THR A 60 27.86 3.43 10.25
CA THR A 60 28.89 4.24 9.60
C THR A 60 28.85 5.67 10.13
N PHE A 61 27.66 6.26 10.27
CA PHE A 61 27.49 7.62 10.78
C PHE A 61 27.87 7.75 12.25
N THR A 62 27.51 6.79 13.09
CA THR A 62 27.88 6.78 14.52
C THR A 62 29.39 6.65 14.70
N GLN A 63 30.06 5.80 13.92
CA GLN A 63 31.52 5.69 13.91
C GLN A 63 32.20 6.99 13.45
N LEU A 64 31.71 7.58 12.35
CA LEU A 64 32.22 8.85 11.83
C LEU A 64 32.03 9.99 12.83
N PHE A 65 30.86 10.09 13.46
CA PHE A 65 30.56 11.10 14.47
C PHE A 65 31.50 10.98 15.67
N THR A 66 31.73 9.75 16.14
CA THR A 66 32.66 9.48 17.24
C THR A 66 34.09 9.88 16.86
N LYS A 67 34.51 9.61 15.62
CA LYS A 67 35.84 9.98 15.11
C LYS A 67 36.03 11.50 14.98
N VAL A 68 35.02 12.22 14.46
CA VAL A 68 35.09 13.66 14.18
C VAL A 68 34.87 14.49 15.45
N PHE A 69 33.83 14.19 16.22
CA PHE A 69 33.39 15.00 17.36
C PHE A 69 33.90 14.46 18.72
N LYS A 70 34.58 13.31 18.74
CA LYS A 70 35.09 12.65 19.95
C LYS A 70 34.01 12.45 21.03
N ARG A 71 32.77 12.22 20.59
CA ARG A 71 31.60 11.97 21.44
C ARG A 71 30.80 10.81 20.87
N GLU A 72 30.29 9.95 21.74
CA GLU A 72 29.41 8.86 21.33
C GLU A 72 27.95 9.33 21.28
N ILE A 73 27.21 8.84 20.29
CA ILE A 73 25.76 9.04 20.22
C ILE A 73 25.11 8.07 21.21
N PRO A 74 24.28 8.54 22.17
CA PRO A 74 23.65 7.66 23.13
C PRO A 74 22.75 6.62 22.45
N GLN A 75 22.89 5.35 22.83
CA GLN A 75 22.05 4.24 22.34
C GLN A 75 20.53 4.49 22.44
N PRO A 76 20.00 5.11 23.52
CA PRO A 76 18.58 5.44 23.58
C PRO A 76 18.13 6.42 22.49
N LEU A 77 19.00 7.33 22.06
CA LEU A 77 18.69 8.30 21.00
C LEU A 77 18.60 7.60 19.64
N LEU A 78 19.51 6.67 19.37
CA LEU A 78 19.47 5.86 18.14
C LEU A 78 18.18 5.03 18.07
N ARG A 79 17.85 4.31 19.15
CA ARG A 79 16.61 3.52 19.22
C ARG A 79 15.35 4.36 19.04
N TYR A 80 15.34 5.56 19.62
CA TYR A 80 14.26 6.52 19.43
C TYR A 80 14.17 7.00 17.98
N ALA A 81 15.30 7.33 17.35
CA ALA A 81 15.33 7.71 15.94
C ALA A 81 14.82 6.58 15.04
N THR A 82 15.22 5.33 15.30
CA THR A 82 14.72 4.15 14.59
C THR A 82 13.20 3.99 14.75
N GLN A 83 12.67 4.11 15.97
CA GLN A 83 11.22 4.08 16.23
C GLN A 83 10.50 5.20 15.47
N MET A 84 11.03 6.42 15.52
CA MET A 84 10.46 7.58 14.84
C MET A 84 10.41 7.36 13.32
N ILE A 85 11.47 6.81 12.71
CA ILE A 85 11.48 6.47 11.28
C ILE A 85 10.42 5.42 10.95
N HIS A 86 10.30 4.36 11.77
CA HIS A 86 9.24 3.37 11.59
C HIS A 86 7.84 4.00 11.70
N GLN A 87 7.62 4.79 12.75
CA GLN A 87 6.37 5.46 13.03
C GLN A 87 5.99 6.38 11.86
N GLU A 88 6.81 7.37 11.55
CA GLU A 88 6.55 8.33 10.47
C GLU A 88 6.32 7.62 9.13
N SER A 89 7.09 6.58 8.81
CA SER A 89 6.88 5.81 7.59
C SER A 89 5.53 5.11 7.58
N LEU A 90 5.16 4.42 8.67
CA LEU A 90 3.88 3.72 8.78
C LEU A 90 2.70 4.69 8.72
N PHE A 91 2.76 5.79 9.47
CA PHE A 91 1.69 6.79 9.48
C PHE A 91 1.58 7.57 8.17
N PHE A 92 2.68 7.73 7.43
CA PHE A 92 2.65 8.28 6.07
C PHE A 92 1.96 7.34 5.08
N VAL A 93 2.28 6.03 5.09
CA VAL A 93 1.75 5.10 4.08
C VAL A 93 0.37 4.53 4.42
N LEU A 94 0.01 4.45 5.70
CA LEU A 94 -1.24 3.83 6.15
C LEU A 94 -2.50 4.42 5.47
N PRO A 95 -2.67 5.74 5.34
CA PRO A 95 -3.84 6.31 4.68
C PRO A 95 -3.99 5.88 3.22
N PHE A 96 -2.86 5.79 2.49
CA PHE A 96 -2.85 5.30 1.11
C PHE A 96 -3.38 3.88 1.04
N PHE A 97 -2.81 2.97 1.83
CA PHE A 97 -3.28 1.58 1.86
C PHE A 97 -4.71 1.46 2.37
N PHE A 98 -5.13 2.26 3.34
CA PHE A 98 -6.49 2.23 3.88
C PHE A 98 -7.55 2.55 2.81
N ILE A 99 -7.29 3.57 1.97
CA ILE A 99 -8.20 3.98 0.90
C ILE A 99 -8.19 2.99 -0.26
N THR A 100 -7.03 2.45 -0.61
CA THR A 100 -6.88 1.56 -1.77
C THR A 100 -7.22 0.10 -1.44
N THR A 101 -7.44 -0.23 -0.16
CA THR A 101 -7.80 -1.58 0.27
C THR A 101 -9.20 -1.96 -0.17
N THR A 102 -9.30 -3.02 -0.95
CA THR A 102 -10.56 -3.74 -1.14
C THR A 102 -10.82 -4.63 0.08
N TRP A 103 -11.59 -4.12 1.05
CA TRP A 103 -11.84 -4.75 2.36
C TRP A 103 -12.44 -6.16 2.31
N ASN A 104 -13.15 -6.50 1.24
CA ASN A 104 -13.72 -7.84 1.01
C ASN A 104 -12.76 -8.75 0.22
N SER A 105 -11.45 -8.63 0.44
CA SER A 105 -10.42 -9.42 -0.24
C SER A 105 -9.22 -9.63 0.67
N GLY A 106 -8.27 -10.49 0.29
CA GLY A 106 -7.03 -10.74 1.06
C GLY A 106 -6.21 -9.48 1.40
N GLN A 107 -6.47 -8.37 0.70
CA GLN A 107 -5.89 -7.05 1.01
C GLN A 107 -6.15 -6.56 2.44
N LEU A 108 -7.24 -6.99 3.09
CA LEU A 108 -7.49 -6.63 4.48
C LEU A 108 -6.37 -7.10 5.41
N VAL A 109 -5.73 -8.24 5.09
CA VAL A 109 -4.69 -8.83 5.93
C VAL A 109 -3.45 -7.95 5.90
N PHE A 110 -3.02 -7.51 4.72
CA PHE A 110 -1.84 -6.65 4.58
C PHE A 110 -2.06 -5.30 5.27
N THR A 111 -3.19 -4.65 5.01
CA THR A 111 -3.51 -3.34 5.61
C THR A 111 -3.73 -3.47 7.11
N GLY A 112 -4.33 -4.56 7.58
CA GLY A 112 -4.44 -4.89 9.00
C GLY A 112 -3.08 -5.08 9.67
N LEU A 113 -2.14 -5.76 9.00
CA LEU A 113 -0.76 -5.91 9.50
C LEU A 113 -0.03 -4.57 9.59
N LEU A 114 -0.17 -3.69 8.59
CA LEU A 114 0.38 -2.33 8.65
C LEU A 114 -0.26 -1.53 9.78
N THR A 115 -1.57 -1.66 9.98
CA THR A 115 -2.28 -0.94 11.05
C THR A 115 -1.79 -1.41 12.41
N ALA A 116 -1.65 -2.73 12.61
CA ALA A 116 -1.08 -3.29 13.83
C ALA A 116 0.38 -2.85 14.04
N ALA A 117 1.19 -2.81 12.98
CA ALA A 117 2.55 -2.30 13.02
C ALA A 117 2.60 -0.82 13.45
N GLY A 118 1.70 0.02 12.93
CA GLY A 118 1.57 1.43 13.32
C GLY A 118 1.13 1.61 14.78
N LEU A 119 0.23 0.76 15.26
CA LEU A 119 -0.17 0.74 16.68
C LEU A 119 0.96 0.27 17.59
N ILE A 120 1.74 -0.73 17.16
CA ILE A 120 2.91 -1.18 17.93
C ILE A 120 3.98 -0.09 17.96
N SER A 121 4.19 0.66 16.87
CA SER A 121 5.22 1.71 16.81
C SER A 121 4.92 2.92 17.70
N ILE A 122 3.65 3.24 17.93
CA ILE A 122 3.24 4.37 18.79
C ILE A 122 3.14 4.00 20.29
N ILE A 123 2.97 2.71 20.61
CA ILE A 123 2.83 2.24 22.00
C ILE A 123 4.19 1.80 22.55
N ASP A 124 4.88 2.70 23.25
CA ASP A 124 6.24 2.49 23.78
C ASP A 124 6.46 1.16 24.52
N PRO A 125 5.57 0.71 25.43
CA PRO A 125 5.75 -0.60 26.07
C PRO A 125 5.74 -1.76 25.07
N LEU A 126 4.90 -1.69 24.03
CA LEU A 126 4.86 -2.73 23.00
C LEU A 126 6.10 -2.67 22.11
N TYR A 127 6.52 -1.48 21.69
CA TYR A 127 7.71 -1.32 20.85
C TYR A 127 8.98 -1.72 21.59
N TYR A 128 9.26 -1.12 22.76
CA TYR A 128 10.55 -1.29 23.44
C TYR A 128 10.66 -2.53 24.31
N LYS A 129 9.57 -2.95 24.98
CA LYS A 129 9.63 -4.08 25.94
C LYS A 129 9.22 -5.41 25.32
N TRP A 130 8.38 -5.40 24.29
CA TRP A 130 7.88 -6.63 23.67
C TRP A 130 8.49 -6.90 22.29
N LEU A 131 8.50 -5.92 21.40
CA LEU A 131 8.97 -6.07 20.02
C LEU A 131 10.50 -6.02 19.90
N ALA A 132 11.12 -4.92 20.35
CA ALA A 132 12.56 -4.65 20.17
C ALA A 132 13.49 -5.72 20.78
N PRO A 133 13.17 -6.37 21.91
CA PRO A 133 14.00 -7.46 22.44
C PRO A 133 13.95 -8.73 21.57
N ARG A 134 12.88 -8.89 20.76
CA ARG A 134 12.66 -10.06 19.90
C ARG A 134 13.16 -9.74 18.50
N ARG A 135 14.43 -10.08 18.24
CA ARG A 135 15.14 -9.76 17.00
C ARG A 135 14.37 -10.10 15.70
N SER A 136 13.71 -11.25 15.65
CA SER A 136 12.92 -11.67 14.48
C SER A 136 11.69 -10.79 14.23
N LEU A 137 10.96 -10.42 15.29
CA LEU A 137 9.79 -9.54 15.16
C LEU A 137 10.20 -8.11 14.82
N PHE A 138 11.30 -7.63 15.42
CA PHE A 138 11.86 -6.33 15.09
C PHE A 138 12.27 -6.26 13.61
N LEU A 139 12.97 -7.29 13.11
CA LEU A 139 13.33 -7.39 11.70
C LEU A 139 12.09 -7.48 10.80
N ALA A 140 11.08 -8.26 11.18
CA ALA A 140 9.84 -8.35 10.43
C ALA A 140 9.12 -6.99 10.32
N LEU A 141 9.01 -6.24 11.43
CA LEU A 141 8.46 -4.89 11.41
C LEU A 141 9.29 -3.96 10.52
N HIS A 142 10.61 -4.00 10.67
CA HIS A 142 11.54 -3.16 9.92
C HIS A 142 11.43 -3.41 8.40
N THR A 143 11.48 -4.66 7.98
CA THR A 143 11.34 -5.07 6.58
C THR A 143 9.95 -4.75 6.03
N LEU A 144 8.88 -5.00 6.80
CA LEU A 144 7.51 -4.66 6.41
C LEU A 144 7.34 -3.16 6.20
N THR A 145 7.90 -2.35 7.09
CA THR A 145 7.79 -0.89 7.02
C THR A 145 8.55 -0.35 5.81
N LEU A 146 9.78 -0.82 5.57
CA LEU A 146 10.56 -0.46 4.38
C LEU A 146 9.82 -0.85 3.10
N PHE A 147 9.28 -2.06 3.06
CA PHE A 147 8.52 -2.56 1.91
C PHE A 147 7.30 -1.67 1.62
N ALA A 148 6.49 -1.35 2.63
CA ALA A 148 5.32 -0.48 2.48
C ALA A 148 5.70 0.96 2.09
N ALA A 149 6.79 1.49 2.66
CA ALA A 149 7.35 2.79 2.31
C ALA A 149 7.74 2.84 0.81
N LEU A 150 8.44 1.81 0.32
CA LEU A 150 8.86 1.73 -1.09
C LEU A 150 7.67 1.56 -2.04
N LEU A 151 6.67 0.73 -1.68
CA LEU A 151 5.45 0.57 -2.48
C LEU A 151 4.70 1.88 -2.70
N THR A 152 4.78 2.81 -1.75
CA THR A 152 4.13 4.11 -1.82
C THR A 152 5.04 5.14 -2.50
N ALA A 153 6.32 5.17 -2.15
CA ALA A 153 7.26 6.18 -2.62
C ALA A 153 7.68 6.00 -4.08
N LEU A 154 7.91 4.76 -4.54
CA LEU A 154 8.41 4.49 -5.89
C LEU A 154 7.48 4.98 -7.01
N PRO A 155 6.15 4.72 -6.99
CA PRO A 155 5.25 5.27 -8.00
C PRO A 155 5.18 6.80 -7.96
N ILE A 156 5.33 7.42 -6.79
CA ILE A 156 5.21 8.87 -6.61
C ILE A 156 6.46 9.61 -7.11
N ILE A 157 7.65 9.08 -6.85
CA ILE A 157 8.93 9.75 -7.15
C ILE A 157 9.42 9.39 -8.56
N LEU A 158 9.31 8.11 -8.92
CA LEU A 158 9.89 7.56 -10.15
C LEU A 158 8.84 7.25 -11.23
N HIS A 159 7.56 7.47 -10.94
CA HIS A 159 6.45 7.18 -11.86
C HIS A 159 6.38 5.73 -12.33
N LEU A 160 6.84 4.81 -11.47
CA LEU A 160 6.86 3.39 -11.75
C LEU A 160 5.47 2.78 -11.58
N THR A 161 5.15 1.80 -12.43
CA THR A 161 3.89 1.04 -12.31
C THR A 161 3.81 0.30 -10.99
N THR A 162 2.61 -0.12 -10.61
CA THR A 162 2.37 -0.91 -9.40
C THR A 162 3.19 -2.20 -9.44
N ALA A 163 3.22 -2.87 -10.60
CA ALA A 163 4.02 -4.07 -10.83
C ALA A 163 5.53 -3.85 -10.67
N GLN A 164 6.06 -2.77 -11.26
CA GLN A 164 7.48 -2.41 -11.16
C GLN A 164 7.86 -2.06 -9.72
N SER A 165 7.04 -1.23 -9.07
CA SER A 165 7.24 -0.80 -7.69
C SER A 165 7.21 -1.97 -6.72
N PHE A 166 6.30 -2.92 -6.93
CA PHE A 166 6.25 -4.15 -6.12
C PHE A 166 7.52 -4.98 -6.24
N LYS A 167 8.00 -5.23 -7.47
CA LYS A 167 9.23 -6.00 -7.73
C LYS A 167 10.45 -5.35 -7.08
N LEU A 168 10.61 -4.03 -7.24
CA LEU A 168 11.71 -3.28 -6.64
C LEU A 168 11.60 -3.21 -5.12
N ALA A 169 10.41 -2.97 -4.56
CA ALA A 169 10.19 -2.94 -3.12
C ALA A 169 10.51 -4.30 -2.49
N LEU A 170 10.03 -5.40 -3.07
CA LEU A 170 10.29 -6.75 -2.59
C LEU A 170 11.78 -7.08 -2.68
N GLY A 171 12.41 -6.80 -3.82
CA GLY A 171 13.83 -7.04 -4.04
C GLY A 171 14.71 -6.23 -3.08
N ALA A 172 14.42 -4.94 -2.89
CA ALA A 172 15.14 -4.08 -1.96
C ALA A 172 14.93 -4.53 -0.50
N ALA A 173 13.70 -4.87 -0.11
CA ALA A 173 13.41 -5.38 1.22
C ALA A 173 14.17 -6.68 1.51
N MET A 174 14.23 -7.62 0.56
CA MET A 174 15.02 -8.85 0.67
C MET A 174 16.52 -8.57 0.77
N LEU A 175 17.04 -7.74 -0.14
CA LEU A 175 18.46 -7.40 -0.20
C LEU A 175 18.94 -6.74 1.09
N LEU A 176 18.19 -5.77 1.60
CA LEU A 176 18.54 -5.01 2.79
C LEU A 176 18.30 -5.78 4.09
N SER A 177 17.38 -6.75 4.09
CA SER A 177 17.17 -7.64 5.25
C SER A 177 18.22 -8.74 5.35
N PHE A 178 18.90 -9.08 4.26
CA PHE A 178 19.83 -10.19 4.21
C PHE A 178 21.01 -10.06 5.21
N PRO A 179 21.72 -8.92 5.35
CA PRO A 179 22.78 -8.78 6.36
C PRO A 179 22.26 -8.95 7.80
N SER A 180 21.06 -8.45 8.07
CA SER A 180 20.40 -8.57 9.37
C SER A 180 20.02 -10.02 9.70
N LEU A 181 19.59 -10.79 8.69
CA LEU A 181 19.36 -12.24 8.81
C LEU A 181 20.68 -13.01 8.97
N ALA A 182 21.70 -12.71 8.16
CA ALA A 182 23.01 -13.35 8.23
C ALA A 182 23.67 -13.19 9.60
N SER A 183 23.54 -12.00 10.22
CA SER A 183 24.03 -11.75 11.58
C SER A 183 23.14 -12.36 12.68
N SER A 184 21.96 -12.85 12.34
CA SER A 184 21.09 -13.63 13.25
C SER A 184 21.39 -15.13 13.19
N PHE A 185 21.90 -15.61 12.05
CA PHE A 185 22.21 -17.02 11.80
C PHE A 185 23.70 -17.19 11.46
N PRO A 186 24.58 -17.49 12.45
CA PRO A 186 26.02 -17.55 12.22
C PRO A 186 26.37 -18.58 11.15
N ILE A 187 26.99 -18.09 10.07
CA ILE A 187 27.33 -18.84 8.84
C ILE A 187 28.63 -19.62 9.07
N ASN A 188 28.57 -20.64 9.94
CA ASN A 188 29.76 -21.42 10.30
C ASN A 188 30.01 -22.61 9.34
N HIS A 189 29.00 -22.98 8.55
CA HIS A 189 29.07 -24.08 7.59
C HIS A 189 28.26 -23.77 6.33
N TRP A 190 28.66 -24.31 5.18
CA TRP A 190 28.00 -24.08 3.88
C TRP A 190 26.50 -24.42 3.90
N ARG A 191 26.08 -25.45 4.65
CA ARG A 191 24.65 -25.80 4.81
C ARG A 191 23.83 -24.66 5.42
N ARG A 192 24.40 -23.91 6.37
CA ARG A 192 23.73 -22.74 6.96
C ARG A 192 23.67 -21.56 5.99
N ALA A 193 24.70 -21.38 5.16
CA ALA A 193 24.68 -20.39 4.08
C ALA A 193 23.56 -20.71 3.07
N VAL A 194 23.46 -21.97 2.65
CA VAL A 194 22.39 -22.44 1.76
C VAL A 194 21.02 -22.29 2.42
N MET A 195 20.89 -22.63 3.71
CA MET A 195 19.63 -22.45 4.45
C MET A 195 19.22 -20.97 4.52
N LEU A 196 20.16 -20.06 4.77
CA LEU A 196 19.88 -18.61 4.80
C LEU A 196 19.37 -18.10 3.46
N VAL A 197 20.01 -18.50 2.36
CA VAL A 197 19.55 -18.17 1.00
C VAL A 197 18.17 -18.78 0.75
N ALA A 198 17.97 -20.05 1.08
CA ALA A 198 16.69 -20.73 0.91
C ALA A 198 15.56 -20.07 1.69
N VAL A 199 15.79 -19.67 2.95
CA VAL A 199 14.81 -18.93 3.77
C VAL A 199 14.52 -17.56 3.15
N THR A 200 15.55 -16.83 2.72
CA THR A 200 15.38 -15.52 2.07
C THR A 200 14.54 -15.65 0.80
N LEU A 201 14.84 -16.63 -0.05
CA LEU A 201 14.08 -16.93 -1.26
C LEU A 201 12.66 -17.41 -0.95
N ALA A 202 12.46 -18.19 0.11
CA ALA A 202 11.14 -18.64 0.53
C ALA A 202 10.27 -17.46 1.00
N VAL A 203 10.81 -16.52 1.77
CA VAL A 203 10.11 -15.30 2.18
C VAL A 203 9.79 -14.44 0.95
N GLY A 204 10.77 -14.23 0.08
CA GLY A 204 10.58 -13.49 -1.18
C GLY A 204 9.51 -14.11 -2.09
N GLY A 205 9.60 -15.43 -2.30
CA GLY A 205 8.63 -16.20 -3.08
C GLY A 205 7.23 -16.15 -2.48
N SER A 206 7.13 -16.23 -1.15
CA SER A 206 5.85 -16.06 -0.44
C SER A 206 5.28 -14.66 -0.66
N GLY A 207 6.10 -13.61 -0.57
CA GLY A 207 5.71 -12.24 -0.88
C GLY A 207 5.20 -12.10 -2.32
N TRP A 208 5.88 -12.72 -3.29
CA TRP A 208 5.48 -12.71 -4.70
C TRP A 208 4.15 -13.43 -4.95
N LEU A 209 3.92 -14.57 -4.29
CA LEU A 209 2.66 -15.32 -4.38
C LEU A 209 1.50 -14.54 -3.75
N LEU A 210 1.77 -13.82 -2.65
CA LEU A 210 0.79 -12.99 -1.94
C LEU A 210 0.64 -11.58 -2.51
N ARG A 211 1.25 -11.26 -3.67
CA ARG A 211 1.21 -9.91 -4.26
C ARG A 211 -0.20 -9.35 -4.43
N SER A 212 -1.19 -10.19 -4.77
CA SER A 212 -2.58 -9.76 -4.94
C SER A 212 -3.25 -9.34 -3.64
N TRP A 213 -2.68 -9.70 -2.48
CA TRP A 213 -3.11 -9.26 -1.16
C TRP A 213 -2.46 -7.92 -0.75
N VAL A 214 -1.61 -7.34 -1.59
CA VAL A 214 -1.07 -6.00 -1.34
C VAL A 214 -1.92 -5.00 -2.12
N PRO A 215 -2.58 -4.02 -1.48
CA PRO A 215 -3.29 -2.96 -2.19
C PRO A 215 -2.34 -2.14 -3.07
N PRO A 216 -2.78 -1.65 -4.23
CA PRO A 216 -2.00 -0.72 -5.02
C PRO A 216 -1.99 0.65 -4.32
N ALA A 217 -0.88 1.00 -3.65
CA ALA A 217 -0.81 2.15 -2.73
C ALA A 217 -1.28 3.48 -3.33
N THR A 218 -1.12 3.68 -4.64
CA THR A 218 -1.38 4.97 -5.30
C THR A 218 -2.55 4.95 -6.27
N LEU A 219 -3.29 3.84 -6.37
CA LEU A 219 -4.42 3.69 -7.30
C LEU A 219 -5.72 3.44 -6.54
N TRP A 220 -6.69 4.35 -6.67
CA TRP A 220 -8.02 4.18 -6.11
C TRP A 220 -9.11 4.64 -7.07
N LEU A 221 -10.34 4.20 -6.83
CA LEU A 221 -11.51 4.59 -7.62
C LEU A 221 -12.15 5.85 -7.03
N ASN A 222 -12.21 6.92 -7.82
CA ASN A 222 -12.95 8.13 -7.48
C ASN A 222 -14.45 7.96 -7.76
N ASP A 223 -14.79 7.29 -8.87
CA ASP A 223 -16.17 7.08 -9.30
C ASP A 223 -16.31 5.75 -10.05
N VAL A 224 -17.46 5.10 -9.90
CA VAL A 224 -17.78 3.81 -10.51
C VAL A 224 -19.25 3.72 -10.88
N ALA A 225 -19.53 3.19 -12.06
CA ALA A 225 -20.91 2.95 -12.48
C ALA A 225 -21.03 1.73 -13.39
N ILE A 226 -22.09 0.96 -13.17
CA ILE A 226 -22.63 0.04 -14.17
C ILE A 226 -23.81 0.75 -14.81
N SER A 227 -23.76 1.01 -16.11
CA SER A 227 -24.77 1.81 -16.81
C SER A 227 -25.07 1.22 -18.18
N THR A 228 -26.25 1.48 -18.73
CA THR A 228 -26.59 1.17 -20.13
C THR A 228 -26.08 2.22 -21.12
N GLU A 229 -25.60 3.35 -20.63
CA GLU A 229 -25.09 4.43 -21.46
C GLU A 229 -23.88 5.15 -20.84
N VAL A 230 -23.03 5.67 -21.72
CA VAL A 230 -21.96 6.62 -21.40
C VAL A 230 -22.01 7.71 -22.47
N GLN A 231 -22.37 8.93 -22.06
CA GLN A 231 -22.41 10.10 -22.93
C GLN A 231 -21.35 11.10 -22.47
N ASN A 232 -20.62 11.73 -23.39
CA ASN A 232 -19.58 12.72 -23.06
C ASN A 232 -18.57 12.26 -21.98
N ARG A 233 -18.22 10.96 -21.97
CA ARG A 233 -17.31 10.33 -20.97
C ARG A 233 -17.83 10.40 -19.53
N THR A 234 -19.13 10.51 -19.35
CA THR A 234 -19.84 10.40 -18.07
C THR A 234 -20.85 9.27 -18.15
N PRO A 235 -20.93 8.39 -17.14
CA PRO A 235 -21.91 7.32 -17.12
C PRO A 235 -23.32 7.89 -16.90
N GLY A 236 -24.32 7.17 -17.40
CA GLY A 236 -25.71 7.33 -16.94
C GLY A 236 -25.91 6.85 -15.50
N ALA A 237 -27.17 6.59 -15.12
CA ALA A 237 -27.51 6.14 -13.77
C ALA A 237 -26.80 4.82 -13.42
N SER A 238 -26.22 4.75 -12.22
CA SER A 238 -25.54 3.54 -11.73
C SER A 238 -26.55 2.48 -11.30
N LEU A 239 -26.53 1.34 -11.97
CA LEU A 239 -27.47 0.24 -11.80
C LEU A 239 -26.89 -0.83 -10.87
N LYS A 240 -27.56 -1.10 -9.75
CA LYS A 240 -27.25 -2.24 -8.87
C LYS A 240 -28.00 -3.51 -9.26
N GLN A 241 -29.16 -3.36 -9.90
CA GLN A 241 -29.96 -4.43 -10.46
C GLN A 241 -30.31 -4.10 -11.90
N VAL A 242 -30.24 -5.09 -12.79
CA VAL A 242 -30.55 -4.94 -14.21
C VAL A 242 -31.40 -6.14 -14.65
N SER A 243 -32.41 -5.90 -15.48
CA SER A 243 -33.21 -7.00 -16.02
C SER A 243 -32.48 -7.74 -17.15
N ALA A 244 -32.79 -9.02 -17.34
CA ALA A 244 -32.19 -9.81 -18.40
C ALA A 244 -32.50 -9.25 -19.81
N SER A 245 -33.71 -8.74 -20.02
CA SER A 245 -34.11 -8.06 -21.27
C SER A 245 -33.26 -6.83 -21.56
N GLN A 246 -33.06 -5.95 -20.58
CA GLN A 246 -32.31 -4.71 -20.73
C GLN A 246 -30.85 -4.98 -21.12
N ILE A 247 -30.22 -5.97 -20.48
CA ILE A 247 -28.85 -6.38 -20.85
C ILE A 247 -28.77 -6.88 -22.29
N ARG A 248 -29.76 -7.66 -22.74
CA ARG A 248 -29.78 -8.20 -24.11
C ARG A 248 -30.00 -7.11 -25.16
N SER A 249 -30.77 -6.06 -24.85
CA SER A 249 -31.05 -4.98 -25.80
C SER A 249 -29.93 -3.94 -25.88
N SER A 250 -29.36 -3.53 -24.75
CA SER A 250 -28.46 -2.37 -24.69
C SER A 250 -27.05 -2.69 -24.23
N GLY A 251 -26.77 -3.93 -23.80
CA GLY A 251 -25.52 -4.26 -23.14
C GLY A 251 -25.31 -3.47 -21.84
N LEU A 252 -24.08 -3.53 -21.30
CA LEU A 252 -23.69 -2.76 -20.12
C LEU A 252 -22.28 -2.18 -20.24
N TYR A 253 -22.15 -0.95 -19.78
CA TYR A 253 -20.89 -0.27 -19.55
C TYR A 253 -20.45 -0.46 -18.10
N ALA A 254 -19.19 -0.85 -17.91
CA ALA A 254 -18.51 -0.74 -16.62
C ALA A 254 -17.58 0.47 -16.67
N TYR A 255 -18.01 1.57 -16.05
CA TYR A 255 -17.29 2.82 -15.98
C TYR A 255 -16.49 2.94 -14.68
N THR A 256 -15.27 3.44 -14.80
CA THR A 256 -14.37 3.69 -13.67
C THR A 256 -13.61 5.00 -13.88
N ALA A 257 -13.56 5.84 -12.85
CA ALA A 257 -12.63 6.95 -12.76
C ALA A 257 -11.52 6.59 -11.75
N ILE A 258 -10.30 6.36 -12.24
CA ILE A 258 -9.18 5.87 -11.42
C ILE A 258 -8.23 7.02 -11.14
N ASN A 259 -8.03 7.34 -9.86
CA ASN A 259 -6.97 8.26 -9.46
C ASN A 259 -5.60 7.57 -9.61
N ALA A 260 -4.64 8.30 -10.17
CA ALA A 260 -3.26 7.86 -10.33
C ALA A 260 -2.32 9.07 -10.25
N PRO A 261 -1.12 8.93 -9.65
CA PRO A 261 -0.11 9.97 -9.62
C PRO A 261 0.23 10.50 -11.01
N ARG A 262 0.54 11.79 -11.09
CA ARG A 262 0.95 12.42 -12.35
C ARG A 262 2.16 11.67 -12.93
N GLY A 263 2.14 11.41 -14.24
CA GLY A 263 3.26 10.74 -14.92
C GLY A 263 3.20 9.21 -14.87
N LEU A 264 2.33 8.61 -14.04
CA LEU A 264 2.11 7.17 -14.05
C LEU A 264 1.43 6.74 -15.35
N ASN A 265 1.95 5.69 -15.98
CA ASN A 265 1.29 4.96 -17.06
C ASN A 265 1.12 3.51 -16.62
N GLU A 266 -0.11 3.07 -16.40
CA GLU A 266 -0.43 1.76 -15.83
C GLU A 266 -1.37 1.00 -16.76
N ARG A 267 -1.10 -0.29 -16.94
CA ARG A 267 -2.06 -1.20 -17.57
C ARG A 267 -2.94 -1.83 -16.49
N ILE A 268 -4.24 -1.68 -16.66
CA ILE A 268 -5.26 -2.27 -15.80
C ILE A 268 -6.14 -3.23 -16.61
N TYR A 269 -6.95 -4.00 -15.90
CA TYR A 269 -7.91 -4.92 -16.47
C TYR A 269 -9.28 -4.73 -15.86
N HIS A 270 -10.31 -4.60 -16.70
CA HIS A 270 -11.68 -4.87 -16.31
C HIS A 270 -11.94 -6.36 -16.49
N VAL A 271 -12.02 -7.06 -15.36
CA VAL A 271 -12.32 -8.49 -15.32
C VAL A 271 -13.78 -8.68 -14.97
N TRP A 272 -14.58 -9.08 -15.96
CA TRP A 272 -15.98 -9.41 -15.78
C TRP A 272 -16.10 -10.81 -15.20
N GLN A 273 -16.87 -10.93 -14.12
CA GLN A 273 -17.14 -12.19 -13.45
C GLN A 273 -18.64 -12.44 -13.36
N PHE A 274 -19.04 -13.66 -13.69
CA PHE A 274 -20.40 -14.16 -13.55
C PHE A 274 -20.43 -15.32 -12.57
N ASN A 275 -21.21 -15.18 -11.49
CA ASN A 275 -21.32 -16.16 -10.41
C ASN A 275 -19.97 -16.66 -9.85
N GLY A 276 -18.96 -15.79 -9.86
CA GLY A 276 -17.61 -16.07 -9.35
C GLY A 276 -16.61 -16.51 -10.42
N ASN A 277 -17.07 -16.86 -11.63
CA ASN A 277 -16.20 -17.26 -12.73
C ASN A 277 -15.84 -16.07 -13.61
N GLU A 278 -14.57 -15.93 -13.96
CA GLU A 278 -14.11 -14.95 -14.94
C GLU A 278 -14.66 -15.32 -16.32
N VAL A 279 -15.34 -14.36 -16.97
CA VAL A 279 -15.91 -14.55 -18.32
C VAL A 279 -15.23 -13.68 -19.36
N ASP A 280 -14.71 -12.51 -18.97
CA ASP A 280 -13.90 -11.66 -19.84
C ASP A 280 -12.85 -10.90 -19.05
N ARG A 281 -11.75 -10.58 -19.73
CA ARG A 281 -10.66 -9.75 -19.23
C ARG A 281 -10.25 -8.76 -20.32
N ILE A 282 -10.47 -7.48 -20.07
CA ILE A 282 -10.23 -6.42 -21.05
C ILE A 282 -9.15 -5.48 -20.50
N ALA A 283 -8.04 -5.37 -21.23
CA ALA A 283 -6.93 -4.47 -20.88
C ALA A 283 -7.25 -3.02 -21.23
N LEU A 284 -6.86 -2.10 -20.34
CA LEU A 284 -7.01 -0.65 -20.52
C LEU A 284 -5.71 0.01 -20.04
N ASP A 285 -5.20 0.98 -20.81
CA ASP A 285 -4.02 1.77 -20.42
C ASP A 285 -4.49 3.10 -19.82
N ILE A 286 -4.11 3.37 -18.57
CA ILE A 286 -4.47 4.58 -17.83
C ILE A 286 -3.26 5.50 -17.64
N HIS A 287 -3.53 6.81 -17.67
CA HIS A 287 -2.51 7.84 -17.52
C HIS A 287 -2.87 8.76 -16.34
N GLY A 288 -1.97 8.87 -15.37
CA GLY A 288 -2.21 9.66 -14.18
C GLY A 288 -2.01 11.17 -14.36
N GLY A 289 -2.49 11.96 -13.37
CA GLY A 289 -2.32 13.41 -13.33
C GLY A 289 -3.59 14.24 -13.49
N ARG A 290 -4.77 13.62 -13.63
CA ARG A 290 -6.06 14.31 -13.53
C ARG A 290 -6.64 14.15 -12.13
N LYS A 291 -7.06 15.26 -11.50
CA LYS A 291 -7.67 15.25 -10.15
C LYS A 291 -8.90 14.34 -10.07
N GLU A 292 -9.74 14.37 -11.10
CA GLU A 292 -10.93 13.52 -11.20
C GLU A 292 -10.62 12.06 -11.54
N GLY A 293 -9.35 11.72 -11.79
CA GLY A 293 -8.93 10.41 -12.22
C GLY A 293 -9.02 10.21 -13.74
N TYR A 294 -8.39 9.14 -14.20
CA TYR A 294 -8.48 8.67 -15.57
C TYR A 294 -9.80 7.90 -15.76
N ARG A 295 -10.65 8.44 -16.64
CA ARG A 295 -11.96 7.86 -16.96
C ARG A 295 -11.79 6.79 -18.03
N ALA A 296 -12.07 5.55 -17.66
CA ALA A 296 -12.05 4.38 -18.52
C ALA A 296 -13.38 3.62 -18.41
N TRP A 297 -13.77 2.93 -19.47
CA TRP A 297 -14.94 2.06 -19.44
C TRP A 297 -14.78 0.88 -20.38
N THR A 298 -15.49 -0.20 -20.09
CA THR A 298 -15.64 -1.33 -21.01
C THR A 298 -17.11 -1.55 -21.30
N TYR A 299 -17.43 -1.83 -22.56
CA TYR A 299 -18.79 -2.11 -23.01
C TYR A 299 -18.93 -3.59 -23.31
N LYS A 300 -19.77 -4.28 -22.54
CA LYS A 300 -20.08 -5.69 -22.73
C LYS A 300 -21.42 -5.82 -23.44
N GLN A 301 -21.41 -6.52 -24.57
CA GLN A 301 -22.61 -6.85 -25.35
C GLN A 301 -22.89 -8.35 -25.39
N ASN A 302 -21.84 -9.17 -25.40
CA ASN A 302 -21.97 -10.61 -25.47
C ASN A 302 -22.16 -11.21 -24.07
N PHE A 303 -23.41 -11.44 -23.65
CA PHE A 303 -23.74 -12.09 -22.39
C PHE A 303 -24.11 -13.56 -22.61
N PRO A 304 -23.92 -14.46 -21.61
CA PRO A 304 -24.38 -15.83 -21.72
C PRO A 304 -25.90 -15.89 -21.94
N SER A 305 -26.37 -16.99 -22.52
CA SER A 305 -27.80 -17.20 -22.84
C SER A 305 -28.71 -16.96 -21.64
N ASN A 306 -28.31 -17.42 -20.44
CA ASN A 306 -28.90 -17.04 -19.17
C ASN A 306 -27.97 -16.09 -18.39
N PRO A 307 -28.22 -14.77 -18.40
CA PRO A 307 -27.40 -13.81 -17.67
C PRO A 307 -27.82 -13.63 -16.20
N VAL A 308 -28.91 -14.25 -15.74
CA VAL A 308 -29.45 -14.06 -14.38
C VAL A 308 -28.45 -14.53 -13.32
N GLY A 309 -28.16 -13.68 -12.34
CA GLY A 309 -27.25 -14.00 -11.25
C GLY A 309 -26.38 -12.85 -10.78
N ARG A 310 -25.30 -13.18 -10.07
CA ARG A 310 -24.37 -12.19 -9.49
C ARG A 310 -23.29 -11.85 -10.50
N TRP A 311 -23.14 -10.57 -10.78
CA TRP A 311 -22.10 -10.06 -11.64
C TRP A 311 -21.16 -9.13 -10.88
N GLN A 312 -19.89 -9.19 -11.26
CA GLN A 312 -18.88 -8.30 -10.74
C GLN A 312 -17.97 -7.85 -11.86
N VAL A 313 -17.48 -6.61 -11.77
CA VAL A 313 -16.35 -6.14 -12.58
C VAL A 313 -15.24 -5.79 -11.63
N ARG A 314 -14.17 -6.59 -11.64
CA ARG A 314 -12.97 -6.34 -10.85
C ARG A 314 -12.01 -5.50 -11.68
N VAL A 315 -11.54 -4.42 -11.10
CA VAL A 315 -10.50 -3.57 -11.70
C VAL A 315 -9.17 -4.03 -11.11
N LEU A 316 -8.30 -4.60 -11.95
CA LEU A 316 -7.03 -5.20 -11.52
C LEU A 316 -5.84 -4.49 -12.16
N THR A 317 -4.71 -4.43 -11.46
CA THR A 317 -3.40 -4.11 -12.07
C THR A 317 -2.87 -5.29 -12.90
N GLU A 318 -1.80 -5.06 -13.66
CA GLU A 318 -1.07 -6.10 -14.41
C GLU A 318 -0.73 -7.34 -13.58
N ASP A 319 -0.22 -7.15 -12.37
CA ASP A 319 0.20 -8.25 -11.49
C ASP A 319 -0.95 -8.81 -10.62
N GLY A 320 -2.19 -8.37 -10.83
CA GLY A 320 -3.40 -8.94 -10.22
C GLY A 320 -3.80 -8.33 -8.87
N GLN A 321 -3.28 -7.15 -8.52
CA GLN A 321 -3.74 -6.39 -7.35
C GLN A 321 -5.08 -5.75 -7.66
N VAL A 322 -6.03 -5.83 -6.72
CA VAL A 322 -7.36 -5.25 -6.90
C VAL A 322 -7.32 -3.75 -6.59
N ILE A 323 -7.77 -2.93 -7.54
CA ILE A 323 -8.00 -1.49 -7.36
C ILE A 323 -9.41 -1.26 -6.81
N GLY A 324 -10.39 -2.03 -7.30
CA GLY A 324 -11.73 -2.09 -6.73
C GLY A 324 -12.67 -3.05 -7.46
N VAL A 325 -13.92 -3.13 -6.99
CA VAL A 325 -14.91 -4.11 -7.47
C VAL A 325 -16.28 -3.48 -7.59
N LEU A 326 -16.81 -3.45 -8.81
CA LEU A 326 -18.19 -3.09 -9.10
C LEU A 326 -19.04 -4.35 -8.98
N ARG A 327 -20.21 -4.25 -8.34
CA ARG A 327 -21.12 -5.40 -8.14
C ARG A 327 -22.52 -5.02 -8.57
N PHE A 328 -23.14 -5.89 -9.35
CA PHE A 328 -24.53 -5.77 -9.74
C PHE A 328 -25.18 -7.14 -9.83
N ARG A 329 -26.51 -7.18 -9.83
CA ARG A 329 -27.29 -8.41 -9.99
C ARG A 329 -28.14 -8.32 -11.23
N VAL A 330 -28.14 -9.39 -12.00
CA VAL A 330 -29.07 -9.54 -13.11
C VAL A 330 -30.24 -10.38 -12.61
N VAL A 331 -31.44 -9.84 -12.76
CA VAL A 331 -32.69 -10.48 -12.34
C VAL A 331 -33.53 -10.81 -13.56
N ASP A 332 -34.43 -11.77 -13.39
CA ASP A 332 -35.45 -12.03 -14.40
C ASP A 332 -36.38 -10.81 -14.52
N ASP A 333 -36.97 -10.62 -15.69
CA ASP A 333 -37.82 -9.48 -16.01
C ASP A 333 -39.05 -9.41 -15.08
N GLY A 334 -39.53 -10.55 -14.58
CA GLY A 334 -40.62 -10.64 -13.60
C GLY A 334 -40.26 -10.26 -12.16
N GLN A 335 -38.98 -10.08 -11.83
CA GLN A 335 -38.50 -9.72 -10.48
C GLN A 335 -37.96 -8.28 -10.38
N ALA A 336 -37.71 -7.62 -11.51
CA ALA A 336 -37.19 -6.24 -11.55
C ALA A 336 -38.22 -5.18 -11.10
N SER A 337 -39.49 -5.56 -10.92
CA SER A 337 -40.62 -4.64 -10.65
C SER A 337 -40.87 -4.34 -9.17
N ALA A 338 -40.05 -4.82 -8.24
CA ALA A 338 -40.20 -4.51 -6.81
C ALA A 338 -39.23 -3.38 -6.41
N PRO A 339 -39.71 -2.14 -6.21
CA PRO A 339 -38.87 -1.09 -5.65
C PRO A 339 -38.54 -1.42 -4.18
N GLN A 340 -37.27 -1.28 -3.81
CA GLN A 340 -36.83 -1.10 -2.42
C GLN A 340 -36.51 0.38 -2.19
#